data_AF-A0A1I2GDH6-F1
#
_entry.id   AF-A0A1I2GDH6-F1
#
_cell.length_a   1.000
_cell.length_b   1.000
_cell.length_c   1.000
_cell.angle_alpha   90.00
_cell.angle_beta   90.00
_cell.angle_gamma   90.00
#
_symmetry.space_group_name_H-M   'P 1'
#
loop_
_entity.id
_entity.type
_entity.pdbx_description
1 polymer ?
#
loop_
_entity_poly.entity_id
_entity_poly.type
_entity_poly.pdbx_seq_one_letter_code
_entity_poly.pdbx_strand_id
1 'polypeptide(L)'
;MPISTRALRPGDEHLRASAPVGIQRSRRALDVTRRAGEVNFEADLRYDFATALLRSGEGTAARAEYERSLAVAPERRQPCAEARATAGLADCSALHR
;
A
#
# COMPACT_ATOMS: atom_id res chain seq x y z
N MET A 1 -12.82 -1.92 -32.76
CA MET A 1 -11.62 -1.96 -31.89
C MET A 1 -12.04 -2.56 -30.56
N PRO A 2 -11.83 -3.87 -30.30
CA PRO A 2 -12.29 -4.46 -29.05
C PRO A 2 -11.34 -4.05 -27.91
N ILE A 3 -11.95 -3.60 -26.82
CA ILE A 3 -11.27 -3.33 -25.56
C ILE A 3 -10.92 -4.71 -25.00
N SER A 4 -9.62 -5.00 -24.84
CA SER A 4 -9.16 -6.24 -24.20
C SER A 4 -9.60 -6.24 -22.74
N THR A 5 -10.79 -6.77 -22.49
CA THR A 5 -11.29 -7.09 -21.16
C THR A 5 -10.50 -8.30 -20.66
N ARG A 6 -9.33 -8.05 -20.07
CA ARG A 6 -8.59 -9.04 -19.29
C ARG A 6 -9.58 -9.61 -18.26
N ALA A 7 -9.97 -10.86 -18.45
CA ALA A 7 -10.95 -11.54 -17.63
C ALA A 7 -10.50 -11.47 -16.16
N LEU A 8 -11.11 -10.57 -15.39
CA LEU A 8 -10.98 -10.49 -13.95
C LEU A 8 -11.49 -11.81 -13.37
N ARG A 9 -10.73 -12.45 -12.48
CA ARG A 9 -11.15 -13.72 -11.90
C ARG A 9 -12.38 -13.47 -11.02
N PRO A 10 -13.38 -14.36 -11.00
CA PRO A 10 -14.58 -14.23 -10.16
C PRO A 10 -14.32 -14.42 -8.65
N GLY A 11 -13.14 -14.04 -8.14
CA GLY A 11 -12.79 -13.96 -6.71
C GLY A 11 -12.26 -12.58 -6.29
N ASP A 12 -12.03 -11.66 -7.24
CA ASP A 12 -11.46 -10.33 -6.99
C ASP A 12 -12.52 -9.29 -6.54
N GLU A 13 -13.80 -9.64 -6.60
CA GLU A 13 -14.93 -8.76 -6.25
C GLU A 13 -15.01 -8.48 -4.74
N HIS A 14 -14.75 -9.48 -3.89
CA HIS A 14 -14.67 -9.31 -2.43
C HIS A 14 -13.42 -8.55 -2.00
N LEU A 15 -12.33 -8.66 -2.75
CA LEU A 15 -11.10 -7.88 -2.57
C LEU A 15 -11.34 -6.40 -2.91
N ARG A 16 -12.08 -6.12 -3.99
CA ARG A 16 -12.53 -4.75 -4.35
C ARG A 16 -13.50 -4.15 -3.34
N ALA A 17 -14.39 -4.94 -2.76
CA ALA A 17 -15.34 -4.47 -1.75
C ALA A 17 -14.66 -4.15 -0.40
N SER A 18 -13.57 -4.86 -0.06
CA SER A 18 -12.81 -4.64 1.18
C SER A 18 -11.70 -3.58 1.05
N ALA A 19 -11.25 -3.34 -0.19
CA ALA A 19 -10.28 -2.30 -0.56
C ALA A 19 -10.57 -0.89 0.00
N PRO A 20 -11.78 -0.32 -0.16
CA PRO A 20 -12.07 1.02 0.35
C PRO A 20 -12.01 1.09 1.88
N VAL A 21 -12.40 0.02 2.57
CA VAL A 21 -12.32 -0.05 4.04
C VAL A 21 -10.88 -0.12 4.52
N GLY A 22 -10.03 -0.89 3.83
CA GLY A 22 -8.59 -0.95 4.11
C GLY A 22 -7.92 0.41 3.95
N ILE A 23 -8.13 1.06 2.80
CA ILE A 23 -7.63 2.41 2.51
C ILE A 23 -8.06 3.40 3.60
N GLN A 24 -9.34 3.44 3.93
CA GLN A 24 -9.88 4.41 4.88
C GLN A 24 -9.35 4.18 6.31
N ARG A 25 -9.18 2.92 6.73
CA ARG A 25 -8.62 2.57 8.04
C ARG A 25 -7.14 2.92 8.13
N SER A 26 -6.34 2.60 7.12
CA SER A 26 -4.91 2.94 7.10
C SER A 26 -4.69 4.45 7.07
N ARG A 27 -5.48 5.20 6.29
CA ARG A 27 -5.40 6.68 6.28
C ARG A 27 -5.76 7.28 7.63
N ARG A 28 -6.80 6.78 8.29
CA ARG A 28 -7.18 7.23 9.63
C ARG A 28 -6.09 6.92 10.67
N ALA A 29 -5.45 5.76 10.57
CA ALA A 29 -4.35 5.40 11.46
C ALA A 29 -3.12 6.31 11.26
N LEU A 30 -2.81 6.68 10.01
CA LEU A 30 -1.76 7.68 9.71
C LEU A 30 -2.08 9.06 10.31
N ASP A 31 -3.34 9.50 10.20
CA ASP A 31 -3.75 10.78 10.81
C ASP A 31 -3.64 10.75 12.34
N VAL A 32 -4.01 9.64 12.98
CA VAL A 32 -3.93 9.49 14.44
C VAL A 32 -2.48 9.46 14.92
N THR A 33 -1.61 8.68 14.28
CA THR A 33 -0.19 8.60 14.63
C THR A 33 0.52 9.94 14.44
N ARG A 34 0.22 10.65 13.34
CA ARG A 34 0.75 12.00 13.12
C ARG A 34 0.30 12.99 14.19
N ARG A 35 -0.96 12.93 14.63
CA ARG A 35 -1.49 13.80 15.71
C ARG A 35 -0.94 13.46 17.08
N ALA A 36 -0.68 12.17 17.34
CA ALA A 36 -0.11 11.70 18.60
C ALA A 36 1.40 11.97 18.71
N GLY A 37 2.08 12.34 17.62
CA GLY A 37 3.55 12.43 17.57
C GLY A 37 4.26 11.07 17.59
N GLU A 38 3.48 9.98 17.54
CA GLU A 38 3.92 8.59 17.50
C GLU A 38 4.30 8.21 16.06
N VAL A 39 5.37 8.84 15.57
CA VAL A 39 5.97 8.61 14.24
C VAL A 39 6.61 7.23 14.10
N ASN A 40 6.65 6.45 15.18
CA ASN A 40 7.18 5.09 15.21
C ASN A 40 6.33 4.07 14.44
N PHE A 41 5.12 4.40 14.00
CA PHE A 41 4.29 3.48 13.20
C PHE A 41 4.06 3.99 11.78
N GLU A 42 4.67 5.12 11.43
CA GLU A 42 4.39 5.81 10.17
C GLU A 42 4.79 4.99 8.95
N ALA A 43 5.93 4.26 9.01
CA ALA A 43 6.37 3.41 7.91
C ALA A 43 5.48 2.17 7.74
N ASP A 44 5.15 1.46 8.82
CA ASP A 44 4.24 0.30 8.77
C ASP A 44 2.83 0.68 8.27
N LEU A 45 2.28 1.80 8.75
CA LEU A 45 0.96 2.27 8.32
C LEU A 45 0.94 2.70 6.85
N ARG A 46 2.04 3.28 6.34
CA ARG A 46 2.20 3.57 4.91
C ARG A 46 2.30 2.29 4.09
N TYR A 47 3.00 1.27 4.59
CA TYR A 47 3.04 -0.05 3.94
C TYR A 47 1.65 -0.68 3.85
N ASP A 48 0.86 -0.63 4.93
CA ASP A 48 -0.50 -1.16 4.94
C ASP A 48 -1.42 -0.39 3.99
N PHE A 49 -1.25 0.94 3.91
CA PHE A 49 -1.98 1.79 2.96
C PHE A 49 -1.61 1.46 1.51
N ALA A 50 -0.33 1.34 1.20
CA ALA A 50 0.18 0.95 -0.11
C ALA A 50 -0.35 -0.43 -0.54
N THR A 51 -0.37 -1.39 0.39
CA THR A 51 -0.92 -2.74 0.14
C THR A 51 -2.41 -2.70 -0.16
N ALA A 52 -3.17 -1.85 0.52
CA ALA A 52 -4.60 -1.66 0.25
C ALA A 52 -4.84 -1.02 -1.14
N LEU A 53 -4.02 -0.04 -1.53
CA LEU A 53 -4.07 0.58 -2.86
C LEU A 53 -3.75 -0.43 -3.96
N LEU A 54 -2.73 -1.27 -3.75
CA LEU A 54 -2.33 -2.32 -4.71
C LEU A 54 -3.48 -3.30 -4.95
N ARG A 55 -4.14 -3.74 -3.86
CA ARG A 55 -5.33 -4.61 -3.92
C ARG A 55 -6.54 -3.96 -4.58
N SER A 56 -6.61 -2.63 -4.57
CA SER A 56 -7.66 -1.84 -5.23
C SER A 56 -7.42 -1.69 -6.74
N GLY A 57 -6.23 -2.06 -7.22
CA GLY A 57 -5.78 -1.87 -8.60
C GLY A 57 -5.07 -0.53 -8.83
N GLU A 58 -4.83 0.26 -7.79
CA GLU A 58 -4.15 1.56 -7.88
C GLU A 58 -2.63 1.39 -7.75
N GLY A 59 -2.02 0.65 -8.68
CA GLY A 59 -0.60 0.27 -8.61
C GLY A 59 0.38 1.46 -8.54
N THR A 60 0.09 2.54 -9.25
CA THR A 60 0.91 3.77 -9.21
C THR A 60 0.83 4.49 -7.86
N ALA A 61 -0.37 4.57 -7.27
CA ALA A 61 -0.55 5.14 -5.93
C ALA A 61 0.09 4.24 -4.86
N ALA A 62 -0.06 2.91 -4.97
CA ALA A 62 0.56 1.94 -4.09
C ALA A 62 2.08 2.08 -4.08
N ARG A 63 2.70 2.18 -5.26
CA ARG A 63 4.14 2.38 -5.40
C ARG A 63 4.61 3.64 -4.68
N ALA A 64 3.93 4.77 -4.88
CA ALA A 64 4.29 6.03 -4.24
C ALA A 64 4.24 5.92 -2.69
N GLU A 65 3.29 5.18 -2.14
CA GLU A 65 3.19 4.97 -0.69
C GLU A 65 4.22 3.98 -0.15
N TYR A 66 4.60 2.94 -0.91
CA TYR A 66 5.74 2.09 -0.55
C TYR A 66 7.06 2.88 -0.55
N GLU A 67 7.30 3.75 -1.53
CA GLU A 67 8.48 4.63 -1.57
C GLU A 67 8.53 5.57 -0.34
N ARG A 68 7.38 6.13 0.05
CA ARG A 68 7.26 6.96 1.27
C ARG A 68 7.46 6.16 2.56
N SER A 69 7.04 4.89 2.61
CA SER A 69 7.31 4.00 3.74
C SER A 69 8.82 3.76 3.88
N LEU A 70 9.50 3.46 2.76
CA LEU A 70 10.94 3.25 2.68
C LEU A 70 11.76 4.49 3.06
N ALA A 71 11.28 5.69 2.76
CA ALA A 71 11.96 6.93 3.16
C ALA A 71 12.02 7.11 4.69
N VAL A 72 11.00 6.63 5.42
CA VAL A 72 10.87 6.85 6.87
C VAL A 72 11.40 5.68 7.69
N ALA A 73 11.37 4.45 7.16
CA ALA A 73 11.80 3.26 7.89
C ALA A 73 13.25 3.33 8.44
N PRO A 74 14.26 3.85 7.71
CA PRO A 74 15.63 3.96 8.21
C PRO A 74 15.77 4.98 9.35
N GLU A 75 15.12 6.14 9.23
CA GLU A 75 15.15 7.19 10.25
C GLU A 75 14.57 6.73 11.59
N ARG A 76 13.66 5.75 11.53
CA ARG A 76 12.96 5.20 12.70
C ARG A 76 13.48 3.84 13.14
N ARG A 77 14.57 3.34 12.54
CA ARG A 77 15.17 2.02 12.81
C ARG A 77 14.16 0.88 12.72
N GLN A 78 13.35 0.88 11.66
CA GLN A 78 12.31 -0.12 11.40
C GLN A 78 12.70 -1.06 10.23
N PRO A 79 13.62 -2.01 10.45
CA PRO A 79 14.11 -2.89 9.38
C PRO A 79 13.00 -3.79 8.80
N CYS A 80 11.98 -4.12 9.61
CA CYS A 80 10.83 -4.89 9.15
C CYS A 80 9.97 -4.09 8.14
N ALA A 81 9.75 -2.79 8.39
CA ALA A 81 9.00 -1.94 7.49
C ALA A 81 9.76 -1.71 6.16
N GLU A 82 11.08 -1.55 6.24
CA GLU A 82 11.96 -1.42 5.08
C GLU A 82 11.92 -2.66 4.18
N ALA A 83 12.07 -3.86 4.76
CA ALA A 83 12.02 -5.12 4.01
C ALA A 83 10.65 -5.33 3.34
N ARG A 84 9.56 -5.01 4.06
CA ARG A 84 8.19 -5.11 3.55
C ARG A 84 7.90 -4.13 2.42
N ALA A 85 8.29 -2.87 2.58
CA ALA A 85 8.12 -1.85 1.54
C ALA A 85 8.94 -2.20 0.28
N THR A 86 10.15 -2.73 0.45
CA THR A 86 10.98 -3.21 -0.67
C THR A 86 10.31 -4.37 -1.42
N ALA A 87 9.76 -5.35 -0.70
CA ALA A 87 8.99 -6.43 -1.31
C ALA A 87 7.75 -5.92 -2.06
N GLY A 88 7.00 -4.97 -1.46
CA GLY A 88 5.84 -4.34 -2.10
C GLY A 88 6.19 -3.57 -3.39
N LEU A 89 7.36 -2.92 -3.45
CA LEU A 89 7.85 -2.29 -4.68
C LEU A 89 8.20 -3.30 -5.76
N ALA A 90 8.77 -4.45 -5.39
CA ALA A 90 9.04 -5.53 -6.33
C ALA A 90 7.72 -6.04 -6.97
N ASP A 91 6.68 -6.23 -6.16
CA ASP A 91 5.35 -6.62 -6.63
C ASP A 91 4.73 -5.57 -7.57
N CYS A 92 4.88 -4.28 -7.24
CA CYS A 92 4.44 -3.19 -8.11
C CYS A 92 5.19 -3.15 -9.46
N SER A 93 6.49 -3.47 -9.45
CA SER A 93 7.31 -3.49 -10.67
C SER A 93 6.98 -4.69 -11.58
N ALA A 94 6.55 -5.82 -11.00
CA ALA A 94 6.13 -7.00 -11.74
C ALA A 94 4.78 -6.81 -12.47
N LEU A 95 3.94 -5.88 -11.99
CA LEU A 95 2.66 -5.52 -12.60
C LEU A 95 2.77 -4.66 -13.89
N HIS A 96 3.94 -4.10 -14.19
CA HIS A 96 4.21 -3.24 -15.35
C HIS A 96 5.03 -3.90 -16.48
N ARG A 97 5.17 -5.24 -16.49
CA ARG A 97 5.68 -6.02 -17.63
C ARG A 97 4.53 -6.65 -18.41
#